data_AF-A0A832M6W0-F1
#
_entry.id   AF-A0A832M6W0-F1
#
_cell.length_a   1.000
_cell.length_b   1.000
_cell.length_c   1.000
_cell.angle_alpha   90.00
_cell.angle_beta   90.00
_cell.angle_gamma   90.00
#
_symmetry.space_group_name_H-M   'P 1'
#
loop_
_entity.id
_entity.type
_entity.pdbx_description
1 polymer ?
#
loop_
_entity_poly.entity_id
_entity_poly.type
_entity_poly.pdbx_seq_one_letter_code
_entity_poly.pdbx_strand_id
1 'polypeptide(L)'
;MPQRPFRRRLLTCARWTAIVYLLLVLIMWYARVGDRLIAQPAPGPLPAPGAERFVIPYSHGELEAFRAVWPTDQTPQICVLYFVGNEDRVNPWVASVARTWSEQTGLAVECVGVNLPGFGLSTGPANLDRMAPTGLLRTI
;
A
#
# COMPACT_ATOMS: atom_id res chain seq x y z
N MET A 1 12.50 12.07 58.98
CA MET A 1 12.29 11.20 57.79
C MET A 1 10.91 11.43 57.17
N PRO A 2 10.74 12.33 56.17
CA PRO A 2 9.46 12.54 55.48
C PRO A 2 9.46 11.83 54.12
N GLN A 3 9.32 10.50 54.10
CA GLN A 3 9.44 9.69 52.86
C GLN A 3 8.08 9.24 52.26
N ARG A 4 6.96 9.47 52.96
CA ARG A 4 5.65 8.86 52.62
C ARG A 4 4.76 9.63 51.63
N PRO A 5 4.64 10.98 51.63
CA PRO A 5 3.73 11.67 50.71
C PRO A 5 4.30 11.78 49.28
N PHE A 6 5.63 11.83 49.14
CA PHE A 6 6.31 11.95 47.86
C PHE A 6 6.15 10.67 47.01
N ARG A 7 6.35 9.49 47.61
CA ARG A 7 6.13 8.19 46.93
C ARG A 7 4.68 8.01 46.45
N ARG A 8 3.69 8.42 47.24
CA ARG A 8 2.27 8.32 46.84
C ARG A 8 1.95 9.23 45.65
N ARG A 9 2.46 10.46 45.64
CA ARG A 9 2.29 11.38 44.50
C ARG A 9 3.00 10.87 43.24
N LEU A 10 4.21 10.32 43.39
CA LEU A 10 4.96 9.73 42.28
C LEU A 10 4.23 8.51 41.68
N LEU A 11 3.68 7.64 42.52
CA LEU A 11 2.89 6.48 42.09
C LEU A 11 1.58 6.89 41.40
N THR A 12 0.92 7.95 41.88
CA THR A 12 -0.28 8.49 41.22
C THR A 12 0.07 9.09 39.85
N CYS A 13 1.16 9.86 39.73
CA CYS A 13 1.62 10.38 38.44
C CYS A 13 1.99 9.25 37.48
N ALA A 14 2.76 8.25 37.93
CA ALA A 14 3.13 7.11 37.11
C ALA A 14 1.90 6.31 36.64
N ARG A 15 0.88 6.14 37.49
CA ARG A 15 -0.39 5.51 37.11
C ARG A 15 -1.15 6.30 36.05
N TRP A 16 -1.25 7.62 36.19
CA TRP A 16 -1.88 8.46 35.17
C TRP A 16 -1.13 8.44 33.84
N THR A 17 0.21 8.49 33.87
CA THR A 17 1.03 8.33 32.65
C THR A 17 0.79 6.98 31.99
N ALA A 18 0.73 5.90 32.77
CA ALA A 18 0.45 4.57 32.24
C ALA A 18 -0.97 4.47 31.64
N ILE A 19 -1.98 5.08 32.29
CA ILE A 19 -3.35 5.13 31.76
C ILE A 19 -3.40 5.90 30.44
N VAL A 20 -2.77 7.07 30.37
CA VAL A 20 -2.71 7.88 29.13
C VAL A 20 -2.00 7.10 28.02
N TYR A 21 -0.88 6.46 28.32
CA TYR A 21 -0.15 5.65 27.35
C TYR A 21 -0.98 4.47 26.85
N LEU A 22 -1.65 3.74 27.76
CA LEU A 22 -2.56 2.65 27.40
C LEU A 22 -3.70 3.14 26.52
N LEU A 23 -4.32 4.28 26.85
CA LEU A 23 -5.38 4.87 26.05
C LEU A 23 -4.89 5.25 24.65
N LEU A 24 -3.69 5.83 24.51
CA LEU A 24 -3.09 6.15 23.22
C LEU A 24 -2.87 4.87 22.38
N VAL A 25 -2.31 3.82 22.99
CA VAL A 25 -2.12 2.52 22.31
C VAL A 25 -3.46 1.94 21.85
N LEU A 26 -4.49 1.97 22.71
CA LEU A 26 -5.82 1.49 22.36
C LEU A 26 -6.43 2.31 21.22
N ILE A 27 -6.31 3.65 21.24
CA ILE A 27 -6.79 4.51 20.16
C ILE A 27 -6.07 4.17 18.85
N MET A 28 -4.73 4.05 18.87
CA MET A 28 -3.96 3.72 17.67
C MET A 28 -4.36 2.36 17.08
N TRP A 29 -4.62 1.38 17.95
CA TRP A 29 -5.04 0.03 17.55
C TRP A 29 -6.46 0.03 16.97
N TYR A 30 -7.45 0.55 17.70
CA TYR A 30 -8.85 0.45 17.30
C TYR A 30 -9.26 1.45 16.21
N ALA A 31 -8.64 2.63 16.15
CA ALA A 31 -8.92 3.61 15.10
C ALA A 31 -8.22 3.28 13.77
N ARG A 32 -7.51 2.13 13.69
CA ARG A 32 -6.78 1.68 12.49
C ARG A 32 -5.88 2.78 11.93
N VAL A 33 -5.21 3.50 12.83
CA VAL A 33 -4.40 4.67 12.48
C VAL A 33 -3.27 4.27 11.53
N GLY A 34 -2.71 3.07 11.69
CA GLY A 34 -1.70 2.53 10.78
C GLY A 34 -2.19 2.44 9.33
N ASP A 35 -3.42 1.94 9.11
CA ASP A 35 -3.98 1.83 7.76
C ASP A 35 -4.15 3.21 7.10
N ARG A 36 -4.56 4.22 7.88
CA ARG A 36 -4.73 5.58 7.37
C ARG A 36 -3.42 6.33 7.20
N LEU A 37 -2.42 6.09 8.04
CA LEU A 37 -1.13 6.79 7.97
C LEU A 37 -0.18 6.16 6.95
N ILE A 38 -0.24 4.84 6.75
CA ILE A 38 0.71 4.11 5.91
C ILE A 38 0.12 3.84 4.53
N ALA A 39 -1.17 3.51 4.44
CA ALA A 39 -1.81 3.13 3.19
C ALA A 39 -2.73 4.21 2.60
N GLN A 40 -2.66 5.48 3.07
CA GLN A 40 -3.53 6.62 2.69
C GLN A 40 -4.38 6.37 1.43
N PRO A 41 -5.61 5.83 1.58
CA PRO A 41 -6.39 5.40 0.43
C PRO A 41 -6.70 6.57 -0.50
N ALA A 42 -6.38 6.43 -1.79
CA ALA A 42 -6.58 7.45 -2.80
C ALA A 42 -7.59 6.95 -3.86
N PRO A 43 -8.89 6.88 -3.54
CA PRO A 43 -9.90 6.42 -4.48
C PRO A 43 -10.14 7.45 -5.59
N GLY A 44 -10.57 6.95 -6.75
CA GLY A 44 -10.99 7.76 -7.89
C GLY A 44 -10.11 7.58 -9.12
N PRO A 45 -10.66 7.89 -10.31
CA PRO A 45 -9.98 7.68 -11.57
C PRO A 45 -8.75 8.59 -11.68
N LEU A 46 -7.68 8.06 -12.28
CA LEU A 46 -6.51 8.83 -12.68
C LEU A 46 -6.14 8.47 -14.12
N PRO A 47 -5.75 9.45 -14.96
CA PRO A 47 -5.22 9.15 -16.29
C PRO A 47 -4.04 8.19 -16.24
N ALA A 48 -3.99 7.27 -17.21
CA ALA A 48 -2.90 6.31 -17.38
C ALA A 48 -2.37 6.39 -18.82
N PRO A 49 -1.64 7.46 -19.18
CA PRO A 49 -1.20 7.67 -20.55
C PRO A 49 -0.26 6.54 -21.00
N GLY A 50 -0.53 5.95 -22.16
CA GLY A 50 0.27 4.86 -22.70
C GLY A 50 0.06 3.50 -22.01
N ALA A 51 -0.95 3.36 -21.15
CA ALA A 51 -1.34 2.10 -20.54
C ALA A 51 -2.83 1.81 -20.78
N GLU A 52 -3.15 0.55 -21.06
CA GLU A 52 -4.49 0.03 -21.18
C GLU A 52 -5.00 -0.38 -19.79
N ARG A 53 -6.20 0.08 -19.43
CA ARG A 53 -6.86 -0.26 -18.17
C ARG A 53 -7.64 -1.56 -18.32
N PHE A 54 -7.51 -2.45 -17.35
CA PHE A 54 -8.33 -3.64 -17.23
C PHE A 54 -8.67 -3.92 -15.75
N VAL A 55 -9.57 -4.88 -15.53
CA VAL A 55 -10.06 -5.22 -14.20
C VAL A 55 -9.73 -6.68 -13.90
N ILE A 56 -9.25 -6.93 -12.69
CA ILE A 56 -8.94 -8.27 -12.18
C ILE A 56 -9.97 -8.63 -11.10
N PRO A 57 -10.78 -9.69 -11.29
CA PRO A 57 -11.63 -10.20 -10.22
C PRO A 57 -10.79 -10.65 -9.02
N TYR A 58 -11.13 -10.18 -7.82
CA TYR A 58 -10.39 -10.49 -6.60
C TYR A 58 -11.31 -10.60 -5.39
N SER A 59 -11.38 -11.79 -4.80
CA SER A 59 -12.25 -12.10 -3.66
C SER A 59 -13.71 -11.69 -3.93
N HIS A 60 -14.26 -10.75 -3.17
CA HIS A 60 -15.63 -10.22 -3.31
C HIS A 60 -15.68 -8.88 -4.06
N GLY A 61 -14.67 -8.59 -4.87
CA GLY A 61 -14.57 -7.33 -5.58
C GLY A 61 -13.65 -7.38 -6.79
N GLU A 62 -13.24 -6.20 -7.21
CA GLU A 62 -12.47 -5.93 -8.41
C GLU A 62 -11.22 -5.12 -8.04
N LEU A 63 -10.09 -5.46 -8.67
CA LEU A 63 -8.87 -4.66 -8.66
C LEU A 63 -8.70 -4.00 -10.02
N GLU A 64 -8.41 -2.72 -9.99
CA GLU A 64 -8.02 -1.96 -11.16
C GLU A 64 -6.56 -2.24 -11.49
N ALA A 65 -6.30 -2.60 -12.76
CA ALA A 65 -4.97 -2.90 -13.25
C ALA A 65 -4.70 -2.18 -14.58
N PHE A 66 -3.43 -2.03 -14.90
CA PHE A 66 -2.95 -1.34 -16.09
C PHE A 66 -1.85 -2.14 -16.77
N ARG A 67 -1.88 -2.17 -18.09
CA ARG A 67 -0.92 -2.85 -18.94
C ARG A 67 -0.29 -1.86 -19.92
N ALA A 68 1.02 -1.86 -20.05
CA ALA A 68 1.70 -1.13 -21.10
C ALA A 68 2.76 -2.01 -21.76
N VAL A 69 2.97 -1.85 -23.07
CA VAL A 69 4.00 -2.56 -23.83
C VAL A 69 4.91 -1.53 -24.48
N TRP A 70 6.22 -1.75 -24.41
CA TRP A 70 7.22 -0.89 -25.05
C TRP A 70 8.39 -1.72 -25.62
N PRO A 71 8.78 -1.53 -26.90
CA PRO A 71 8.09 -0.75 -27.93
C PRO A 71 6.70 -1.31 -28.26
N THR A 72 5.76 -0.45 -28.64
CA THR A 72 4.34 -0.83 -28.83
C THR A 72 4.08 -1.73 -30.03
N ASP A 73 5.02 -1.81 -30.96
CA ASP A 73 4.95 -2.58 -32.22
C ASP A 73 5.66 -3.93 -32.14
N GLN A 74 6.16 -4.31 -30.97
CA GLN A 74 6.91 -5.55 -30.76
C GLN A 74 6.18 -6.51 -29.83
N THR A 75 6.42 -7.81 -30.04
CA THR A 75 5.96 -8.82 -29.08
C THR A 75 6.82 -8.73 -27.82
N PRO A 76 6.23 -8.53 -26.63
CA PRO A 76 7.00 -8.42 -25.40
C PRO A 76 7.76 -9.71 -25.11
N GLN A 77 9.03 -9.56 -24.75
CA GLN A 77 9.96 -10.62 -24.40
C GLN A 77 10.13 -10.75 -22.88
N ILE A 78 9.84 -9.65 -22.16
CA ILE A 78 9.89 -9.57 -20.70
C ILE A 78 8.53 -9.09 -20.19
N CYS A 79 8.07 -9.69 -19.10
CA CYS A 79 6.93 -9.19 -18.34
C CYS A 79 7.41 -8.69 -16.97
N VAL A 80 7.09 -7.44 -16.65
CA VAL A 80 7.37 -6.78 -15.37
C VAL A 80 6.06 -6.63 -14.61
N LEU A 81 5.99 -7.23 -13.42
CA LEU A 81 4.91 -6.99 -12.48
C LEU A 81 5.30 -5.83 -11.56
N TYR A 82 4.60 -4.71 -11.69
CA TYR A 82 4.90 -3.48 -10.96
C TYR A 82 3.94 -3.29 -9.78
N PHE A 83 4.52 -3.23 -8.58
CA PHE A 83 3.82 -2.85 -7.36
C PHE A 83 4.27 -1.45 -6.96
N VAL A 84 3.33 -0.51 -6.96
CA VAL A 84 3.60 0.85 -6.52
C VAL A 84 3.76 0.86 -4.99
N GLY A 85 4.64 1.74 -4.50
CA GLY A 85 4.82 1.97 -3.07
C GLY A 85 3.59 2.61 -2.41
N ASN A 86 3.69 2.77 -1.09
CA ASN A 86 2.64 3.37 -0.28
C ASN A 86 2.21 4.75 -0.80
N GLU A 87 0.92 5.06 -0.63
CA GLU A 87 0.28 6.35 -0.97
C GLU A 87 0.18 6.68 -2.46
N ASP A 88 0.60 5.79 -3.35
CA ASP A 88 0.64 6.06 -4.78
C ASP A 88 -0.21 5.04 -5.57
N ARG A 89 -0.50 5.37 -6.82
CA ARG A 89 -1.32 4.57 -7.74
C ARG A 89 -0.45 4.08 -8.88
N VAL A 90 -0.78 2.93 -9.45
CA VAL A 90 0.02 2.39 -10.57
C VAL A 90 -0.21 3.16 -11.88
N ASN A 91 -1.35 3.84 -12.03
CA ASN A 91 -1.81 4.48 -13.27
C ASN A 91 -0.74 5.31 -14.02
N PRO A 92 0.00 6.24 -13.38
CA PRO A 92 0.94 7.10 -14.09
C PRO A 92 2.28 6.42 -14.40
N TRP A 93 2.56 5.25 -13.82
CA TRP A 93 3.89 4.64 -13.83
C TRP A 93 4.04 3.47 -14.79
N VAL A 94 2.98 2.73 -15.10
CA VAL A 94 3.09 1.46 -15.86
C VAL A 94 3.79 1.65 -17.20
N ALA A 95 3.44 2.69 -17.95
CA ALA A 95 4.05 2.99 -19.25
C ALA A 95 5.52 3.42 -19.11
N SER A 96 5.86 4.26 -18.12
CA SER A 96 7.24 4.68 -17.90
C SER A 96 8.12 3.51 -17.47
N VAL A 97 7.59 2.60 -16.63
CA VAL A 97 8.30 1.39 -16.19
C VAL A 97 8.59 0.48 -17.38
N ALA A 98 7.60 0.20 -18.25
CA ALA A 98 7.82 -0.58 -19.47
C ALA A 98 8.93 0.03 -20.34
N ARG A 99 8.87 1.35 -20.56
CA ARG A 99 9.87 2.07 -21.34
C ARG A 99 11.27 1.99 -20.73
N THR A 100 11.42 2.28 -19.43
CA THR A 100 12.73 2.26 -18.75
C THR A 100 13.37 0.88 -18.79
N TRP A 101 12.59 -0.18 -18.51
CA TRP A 101 13.11 -1.55 -18.59
C TRP A 101 13.51 -1.93 -20.01
N SER A 102 12.74 -1.52 -21.01
CA SER A 102 13.08 -1.76 -22.41
C SER A 102 14.35 -1.03 -22.83
N GLU A 103 14.52 0.24 -22.45
CA GLU A 103 15.73 1.03 -22.71
C GLU A 103 16.98 0.43 -22.06
N GLN A 104 16.85 -0.18 -20.88
CA GLN A 104 17.97 -0.79 -20.16
C GLN A 104 18.36 -2.18 -20.70
N THR A 105 17.37 -2.97 -21.13
CA THR A 105 17.59 -4.37 -21.56
C THR A 105 17.75 -4.51 -23.07
N GLY A 106 17.29 -3.53 -23.85
CA GLY A 106 17.20 -3.60 -25.31
C GLY A 106 16.10 -4.55 -25.81
N LEU A 107 15.24 -5.07 -24.93
CA LEU A 107 14.18 -6.01 -25.24
C LEU A 107 12.80 -5.34 -25.17
N ALA A 108 11.81 -5.91 -25.84
CA ALA A 108 10.42 -5.46 -25.70
C ALA A 108 9.87 -5.89 -24.33
N VAL A 109 9.25 -4.96 -23.61
CA VAL A 109 8.79 -5.15 -22.24
C VAL A 109 7.30 -4.89 -22.14
N GLU A 110 6.58 -5.82 -21.53
CA GLU A 110 5.26 -5.62 -20.99
C GLU A 110 5.36 -5.29 -19.51
N CYS A 111 4.73 -4.20 -19.07
CA CYS A 111 4.56 -3.88 -17.67
C CYS A 111 3.09 -4.00 -17.29
N VAL A 112 2.83 -4.71 -16.19
CA VAL A 112 1.51 -4.83 -15.57
C VAL A 112 1.59 -4.27 -14.17
N GLY A 113 0.78 -3.24 -13.89
CA GLY A 113 0.63 -2.67 -12.55
C GLY A 113 -0.79 -2.90 -12.02
N VAL A 114 -0.93 -3.16 -10.72
CA VAL A 114 -2.23 -3.37 -10.07
C VAL A 114 -2.40 -2.42 -8.89
N ASN A 115 -3.52 -1.69 -8.84
CA ASN A 115 -3.89 -0.89 -7.69
C ASN A 115 -4.36 -1.80 -6.55
N LEU A 116 -3.82 -1.58 -5.35
CA LEU A 116 -4.25 -2.27 -4.14
C LEU A 116 -5.71 -1.94 -3.79
N PRO A 117 -6.40 -2.77 -2.98
CA PRO A 117 -7.73 -2.45 -2.46
C PRO A 117 -7.79 -1.05 -1.85
N GLY A 118 -8.77 -0.24 -2.23
CA GLY A 118 -8.96 1.13 -1.74
C GLY A 118 -8.18 2.21 -2.51
N PHE A 119 -7.41 1.83 -3.54
CA PHE A 119 -6.71 2.76 -4.42
C PHE A 119 -7.32 2.79 -5.82
N GLY A 120 -7.38 3.97 -6.43
CA GLY A 120 -7.94 4.11 -7.77
C GLY A 120 -9.40 3.66 -7.81
N LEU A 121 -9.72 2.76 -8.74
CA LEU A 121 -11.03 2.11 -8.84
C LEU A 121 -11.05 0.68 -8.27
N SER A 122 -9.99 0.26 -7.57
CA SER A 122 -9.98 -1.02 -6.83
C SER A 122 -10.92 -0.98 -5.64
N THR A 123 -11.76 -2.01 -5.54
CA THR A 123 -12.74 -2.17 -4.46
C THR A 123 -12.13 -2.77 -3.19
N GLY A 124 -12.81 -2.56 -2.06
CA GLY A 124 -12.42 -3.09 -0.76
C GLY A 124 -11.58 -2.13 0.08
N PRO A 125 -11.38 -2.43 1.38
CA PRO A 125 -10.67 -1.55 2.29
C PRO A 125 -9.15 -1.67 2.14
N ALA A 126 -8.44 -0.55 2.12
CA ALA A 126 -6.98 -0.52 2.19
C ALA A 126 -6.54 -0.81 3.64
N ASN A 127 -6.21 -2.07 3.90
CA ASN A 127 -5.86 -2.55 5.23
C ASN A 127 -4.48 -3.22 5.20
N LEU A 128 -3.57 -2.81 6.08
CA LEU A 128 -2.24 -3.40 6.23
C LEU A 128 -2.31 -4.89 6.57
N ASP A 129 -3.30 -5.29 7.38
CA ASP A 129 -3.56 -6.71 7.70
C ASP A 129 -3.84 -7.57 6.48
N ARG A 130 -4.28 -6.97 5.36
CA ARG A 130 -4.51 -7.67 4.09
C ARG A 130 -3.35 -7.53 3.12
N MET A 131 -2.47 -6.55 3.31
CA MET A 131 -1.25 -6.36 2.53
C MET A 131 -0.09 -7.23 3.06
N ALA A 132 0.00 -7.40 4.39
CA ALA A 132 1.10 -8.11 5.05
C ALA A 132 1.12 -9.64 4.82
N PRO A 133 0.00 -10.40 4.83
CA PRO A 133 0.01 -11.83 4.57
C PRO A 133 0.45 -12.18 3.14
N THR A 134 0.32 -11.24 2.21
CA THR A 134 0.77 -11.37 0.82
C THR A 134 2.22 -10.93 0.59
N GLY A 135 2.79 -10.12 1.49
CA GLY A 135 4.19 -9.69 1.43
C GLY A 135 5.18 -10.65 2.11
N LEU A 136 4.69 -11.45 3.06
CA LEU A 136 5.41 -12.64 3.52
C LEU A 136 5.23 -13.73 2.48
N LEU A 137 6.23 -13.93 1.62
CA LEU A 137 6.42 -15.19 0.90
C LEU A 137 6.21 -16.32 1.90
N ARG A 138 5.05 -16.99 1.85
CA ARG A 138 4.91 -18.31 2.44
C ARG A 138 5.87 -19.18 1.64
N THR A 139 7.07 -19.37 2.17
CA THR A 139 7.97 -20.43 1.71
C THR A 139 7.19 -21.73 1.76
N ILE A 140 7.05 -22.33 0.58
CA ILE A 140 6.50 -23.66 0.34
C ILE A 140 7.42 -24.68 1.00
#